data_AF-A0A2C5Z5F5-F1
#
_entry.id   AF-A0A2C5Z5F5-F1
#
_cell.length_a   1.000
_cell.length_b   1.000
_cell.length_c   1.000
_cell.angle_alpha   90.00
_cell.angle_beta   90.00
_cell.angle_gamma   90.00
#
_symmetry.space_group_name_H-M   'P 1'
#
loop_
_entity.id
_entity.type
_entity.pdbx_description
1 polymer ?
#
loop_
_entity_poly.entity_id
_entity_poly.type
_entity_poly.pdbx_seq_one_letter_code
_entity_poly.pdbx_strand_id
1 'polypeptide(L)'
;MKASTISSLLMATTTTAKSIELCKEKSMGGCDYYDSSWSCDYIDDVVGIPDAKIRSGSVRFFGYCNLYSGENCDGISFRLDTRGLEAMPFAPKSIIC
;
A
#
# COMPACT_ATOMS: atom_id res chain seq x y z
N MET A 1 -29.01 36.60 15.64
CA MET A 1 -29.07 35.37 14.83
C MET A 1 -27.70 34.71 14.92
N LYS A 2 -27.58 33.58 15.61
CA LYS A 2 -26.30 32.90 15.85
C LYS A 2 -26.25 31.70 14.91
N ALA A 3 -25.47 31.80 13.84
CA ALA A 3 -25.26 30.70 12.91
C ALA A 3 -24.34 29.68 13.61
N SER A 4 -24.91 28.57 14.05
CA SER A 4 -24.14 27.41 14.50
C SER A 4 -23.47 26.78 13.28
N THR A 5 -22.16 27.02 13.16
CA THR A 5 -21.29 26.37 12.18
C THR A 5 -21.35 24.85 12.40
N ILE A 6 -22.01 24.14 11.49
CA ILE A 6 -21.93 22.68 11.41
C ILE A 6 -20.52 22.37 10.91
N SER A 7 -19.65 21.99 11.84
CA SER A 7 -18.33 21.44 11.53
C SER A 7 -18.56 20.17 10.75
N SER A 8 -18.38 20.26 9.43
CA SER A 8 -18.45 19.12 8.52
C SER A 8 -17.26 18.24 8.86
N LEU A 9 -17.48 17.29 9.76
CA LEU A 9 -16.58 16.17 10.00
C LEU A 9 -16.53 15.40 8.68
N LEU A 10 -15.61 15.77 7.79
CA LEU A 10 -15.30 14.99 6.60
C LEU A 10 -14.86 13.62 7.12
N MET A 11 -15.76 12.64 7.06
CA MET A 11 -15.39 11.25 7.10
C MET A 11 -14.45 11.05 5.93
N ALA A 12 -13.14 11.07 6.20
CA ALA A 12 -12.15 10.62 5.24
C ALA A 12 -12.45 9.14 5.01
N THR A 13 -13.25 8.87 3.98
CA THR A 13 -13.47 7.51 3.50
C THR A 13 -12.08 6.96 3.23
N THR A 14 -11.70 5.92 3.96
CA THR A 14 -10.44 5.23 3.77
C THR A 14 -10.54 4.49 2.44
N THR A 15 -10.34 5.21 1.35
CA THR A 15 -10.41 4.65 0.01
C THR A 15 -9.15 3.85 -0.22
N THR A 16 -9.29 2.63 -0.72
CA THR A 16 -8.15 1.80 -1.05
C THR A 16 -7.62 2.13 -2.44
N ALA A 17 -6.34 1.80 -2.69
CA ALA A 17 -5.68 2.16 -3.93
C ALA A 17 -5.95 1.16 -5.05
N LYS A 18 -6.04 1.65 -6.29
CA LYS A 18 -6.03 0.76 -7.47
C LYS A 18 -4.62 0.46 -7.97
N SER A 19 -3.73 1.45 -7.98
CA SER A 19 -2.42 1.33 -8.62
C SER A 19 -1.28 1.66 -7.66
N ILE A 20 -0.28 0.79 -7.66
CA ILE A 20 0.83 0.75 -6.70
C ILE A 20 2.13 0.61 -7.49
N GLU A 21 3.17 1.21 -6.95
CA GLU A 21 4.54 1.06 -7.41
C GLU A 21 5.34 0.35 -6.31
N LEU A 22 5.94 -0.80 -6.63
CA LEU A 22 6.75 -1.58 -5.70
C LEU A 22 8.17 -1.72 -6.23
N CYS A 23 9.14 -1.51 -5.37
CA CYS A 23 10.54 -1.34 -5.76
C CYS A 23 11.43 -2.37 -5.08
N LYS A 24 12.34 -2.96 -5.85
CA LYS A 24 13.28 -4.00 -5.39
C LYS A 24 14.44 -3.40 -4.59
N GLU A 25 14.72 -2.12 -4.79
CA GLU A 25 15.74 -1.38 -4.05
C GLU A 25 15.12 -0.43 -3.04
N LYS A 26 15.95 0.07 -2.12
CA LYS A 26 15.56 1.19 -1.27
C LYS A 26 15.48 2.47 -2.10
N SER A 27 14.84 3.49 -1.57
CA SER A 27 14.73 4.80 -2.22
C SER A 27 14.17 4.75 -3.64
N MET A 28 13.13 3.94 -3.82
CA MET A 28 12.32 3.88 -5.03
C MET A 28 13.13 3.47 -6.28
N GLY A 29 14.11 2.57 -6.12
CA GLY A 29 14.91 2.02 -7.24
C GLY A 29 14.36 0.70 -7.78
N GLY A 30 14.36 0.55 -9.12
CA GLY A 30 13.97 -0.70 -9.79
C GLY A 30 12.51 -1.07 -9.53
N CYS A 31 11.59 -0.13 -9.79
CA CYS A 31 10.18 -0.28 -9.49
C CYS A 31 9.38 -0.89 -10.64
N ASP A 32 8.43 -1.73 -10.26
CA ASP A 32 7.41 -2.29 -11.13
C ASP A 32 6.02 -1.80 -10.68
N TYR A 33 5.10 -1.75 -11.64
CA TYR A 33 3.73 -1.28 -11.42
C TYR A 33 2.77 -2.44 -11.28
N TYR A 34 1.85 -2.31 -10.32
CA TYR A 34 0.83 -3.30 -10.08
C TYR A 34 -0.54 -2.64 -9.87
N ASP A 35 -1.56 -3.23 -10.48
CA ASP A 35 -2.94 -2.87 -10.22
C ASP A 35 -3.57 -3.89 -9.29
N SER A 36 -4.01 -3.42 -8.12
CA SER A 36 -4.63 -4.24 -7.08
C SER A 36 -5.88 -4.96 -7.57
N SER A 37 -6.07 -6.20 -7.12
CA SER A 37 -7.31 -6.95 -7.29
C SER A 37 -8.43 -6.50 -6.33
N TRP A 38 -8.14 -5.59 -5.40
CA TRP A 38 -8.97 -5.26 -4.23
C TRP A 38 -9.21 -6.44 -3.27
N SER A 39 -8.32 -7.43 -3.33
CA SER A 39 -8.32 -8.59 -2.48
C SER A 39 -6.92 -8.85 -1.95
N CYS A 40 -6.75 -9.90 -1.14
CA CYS A 40 -5.43 -10.25 -0.65
C CYS A 40 -4.60 -10.87 -1.79
N ASP A 41 -3.57 -10.16 -2.21
CA ASP A 41 -2.65 -10.59 -3.26
C ASP A 41 -1.32 -11.05 -2.63
N TYR A 42 -0.76 -12.17 -3.10
CA TYR A 42 0.60 -12.59 -2.71
C TYR A 42 1.64 -11.70 -3.41
N ILE A 43 2.64 -11.22 -2.67
CA ILE A 43 3.65 -10.31 -3.25
C ILE A 43 4.39 -10.95 -4.41
N ASP A 44 4.69 -12.24 -4.34
CA ASP A 44 5.39 -12.96 -5.41
C ASP A 44 4.59 -13.00 -6.72
N ASP A 45 3.26 -13.07 -6.64
CA ASP A 45 2.37 -13.00 -7.80
C ASP A 45 2.27 -11.56 -8.34
N VAL A 46 2.28 -10.58 -7.44
CA VAL A 46 2.25 -9.14 -7.78
C VAL A 46 3.49 -8.72 -8.57
N VAL A 47 4.66 -9.18 -8.14
CA VAL A 47 5.96 -8.78 -8.69
C VAL A 47 6.48 -9.73 -9.78
N GLY A 48 5.83 -10.89 -9.95
CA GLY A 48 6.22 -11.92 -10.92
C GLY A 48 7.60 -12.55 -10.66
N ILE A 49 8.17 -12.37 -9.46
CA ILE A 49 9.47 -12.90 -9.07
C ILE A 49 9.30 -13.59 -7.70
N PRO A 50 9.48 -14.92 -7.62
CA PRO A 50 9.47 -15.64 -6.35
C PRO A 50 10.52 -15.06 -5.39
N ASP A 51 10.17 -14.89 -4.13
CA ASP A 51 11.03 -14.32 -3.08
C ASP A 51 11.48 -12.87 -3.36
N ALA A 52 10.72 -12.09 -4.14
CA ALA A 52 11.10 -10.70 -4.42
C ALA A 52 11.12 -9.88 -3.14
N LYS A 53 12.32 -9.41 -2.79
CA LYS A 53 12.51 -8.51 -1.66
C LYS A 53 12.07 -7.13 -2.07
N ILE A 54 10.79 -6.81 -1.91
CA ILE A 54 10.31 -5.44 -1.99
C ILE A 54 10.91 -4.63 -0.84
N ARG A 55 11.57 -3.53 -1.19
CA ARG A 55 12.35 -2.69 -0.26
C ARG A 55 11.80 -1.28 -0.14
N SER A 56 11.09 -0.77 -1.14
CA SER A 56 10.41 0.52 -1.12
C SER A 56 9.19 0.49 -2.03
N GLY A 57 8.36 1.53 -1.99
CA GLY A 57 7.19 1.62 -2.87
C GLY A 57 6.29 2.80 -2.54
N SER A 58 5.24 2.99 -3.35
CA SER A 58 4.23 4.02 -3.13
C SER A 58 2.89 3.67 -3.78
N VAL A 59 1.81 4.28 -3.29
CA VAL A 59 0.54 4.32 -4.04
C VAL A 59 0.59 5.47 -5.04
N ARG A 60 0.16 5.26 -6.29
CA ARG A 60 0.38 6.26 -7.35
C ARG A 60 -0.57 7.45 -7.35
N PHE A 61 -1.85 7.23 -7.02
CA PHE A 61 -2.90 8.25 -7.23
C PHE A 61 -3.60 8.65 -5.95
N PHE A 62 -4.32 7.71 -5.33
CA PHE A 62 -5.07 7.96 -4.11
C PHE A 62 -5.27 6.66 -3.34
N GLY A 63 -5.61 6.81 -2.07
CA GLY A 63 -5.92 5.70 -1.19
C GLY A 63 -4.70 5.12 -0.50
N TYR A 64 -4.80 3.86 -0.11
CA TYR A 64 -3.74 3.15 0.58
C TYR A 64 -3.82 1.65 0.29
N CYS A 65 -2.73 0.97 0.60
CA CYS A 65 -2.66 -0.48 0.72
C CYS A 65 -2.10 -0.83 2.09
N ASN A 66 -2.48 -1.99 2.62
CA ASN A 66 -1.77 -2.59 3.73
C ASN A 66 -0.88 -3.72 3.20
N LEU A 67 0.38 -3.67 3.57
CA LEU A 67 1.36 -4.72 3.37
C LEU A 67 1.39 -5.60 4.60
N TYR A 68 1.53 -6.91 4.44
CA TYR A 68 1.51 -7.88 5.54
C TYR A 68 2.75 -8.77 5.53
N SER A 69 3.19 -9.16 6.72
CA SER A 69 4.32 -10.09 6.90
C SER A 69 3.97 -11.55 6.56
N GLY A 70 2.69 -11.91 6.61
CA GLY A 70 2.19 -13.23 6.27
C GLY A 70 1.57 -13.28 4.87
N GLU A 71 1.33 -14.48 4.38
CA GLU A 71 0.91 -14.73 2.99
C GLU A 71 -0.59 -14.49 2.80
N ASN A 72 -1.41 -14.62 3.85
CA ASN A 72 -2.86 -14.52 3.74
C ASN A 72 -3.39 -13.22 4.35
N CYS A 73 -2.67 -12.12 4.16
CA CYS A 73 -2.94 -10.80 4.73
C CYS A 73 -3.08 -10.82 6.26
N ASP A 74 -2.18 -11.55 6.91
CA ASP A 74 -2.11 -11.76 8.35
C ASP A 74 -0.75 -11.33 8.94
N GLY A 75 -0.67 -11.33 10.28
CA GLY A 75 0.53 -10.92 11.01
C GLY A 75 0.71 -9.40 11.13
N ILE A 76 1.97 -8.94 11.06
CA ILE A 76 2.30 -7.51 11.17
C ILE A 76 1.92 -6.82 9.87
N SER A 77 1.20 -5.71 9.97
CA SER A 77 0.79 -4.90 8.83
C SER A 77 1.46 -3.53 8.81
N PHE A 78 1.71 -2.99 7.63
CA PHE A 78 2.12 -1.60 7.43
C PHE A 78 1.28 -0.94 6.33
N ARG A 79 0.82 0.30 6.59
CA ARG A 79 0.04 1.07 5.62
C ARG A 79 0.96 1.83 4.66
N LEU A 80 0.87 1.50 3.38
CA LEU A 80 1.50 2.22 2.29
C LEU A 80 0.50 3.18 1.65
N ASP A 81 0.89 4.44 1.46
CA ASP A 81 0.06 5.47 0.82
C ASP A 81 0.86 6.26 -0.23
N THR A 82 0.28 7.37 -0.72
CA THR A 82 0.88 8.19 -1.77
C THR A 82 2.15 8.93 -1.36
N ARG A 83 2.45 9.03 -0.07
CA ARG A 83 3.73 9.56 0.41
C ARG A 83 4.88 8.60 0.13
N GLY A 84 4.56 7.35 -0.15
CA GLY A 84 5.54 6.29 -0.38
C GLY A 84 6.35 5.95 0.85
N LEU A 85 7.25 5.01 0.67
CA LEU A 85 8.13 4.53 1.71
C LEU A 85 9.48 4.14 1.11
N GLU A 86 10.53 4.86 1.50
CA GLU A 86 11.90 4.68 1.04
C GLU A 86 12.54 3.35 1.52
N ALA A 87 12.01 2.78 2.61
CA ALA A 87 12.48 1.53 3.20
C ALA A 87 11.36 0.80 3.95
N MET A 88 11.02 -0.41 3.50
CA MET A 88 10.02 -1.26 4.15
C MET A 88 10.47 -1.69 5.56
N PRO A 89 9.55 -1.69 6.55
CA PRO A 89 9.87 -2.11 7.92
C PRO A 89 10.09 -3.62 8.05
N PHE A 90 9.59 -4.40 7.10
CA PHE A 90 9.76 -5.85 6.97
C PHE A 90 9.67 -6.25 5.49
N ALA A 91 10.00 -7.49 5.15
CA ALA A 91 9.77 -8.02 3.80
C ALA A 91 8.30 -8.44 3.68
N PRO A 92 7.46 -7.73 2.90
CA PRO A 92 6.05 -8.06 2.80
C PRO A 92 5.86 -9.34 1.99
N LYS A 93 4.85 -10.13 2.37
CA LYS A 93 4.48 -11.38 1.71
C LYS A 93 3.11 -11.32 1.04
N SER A 94 2.23 -10.46 1.52
CA SER A 94 0.97 -10.16 0.86
C SER A 94 0.59 -8.70 1.00
N ILE A 95 -0.36 -8.28 0.19
CA ILE A 95 -0.85 -6.91 0.11
C ILE A 95 -2.36 -6.92 -0.07
N ILE A 96 -3.03 -5.98 0.58
CA ILE A 96 -4.42 -5.63 0.25
C ILE A 96 -4.48 -4.14 -0.03
N CYS A 97 -5.04 -3.83 -1.18
CA CYS A 97 -5.71 -2.57 -1.43
C CYS A 97 -7.16 -2.97 -1.75
#